data_AF-A0A183DYL6-F1
#
_entry.id   AF-A0A183DYL6-F1
#
_cell.length_a   1.000
_cell.length_b   1.000
_cell.length_c   1.000
_cell.angle_alpha   90.00
_cell.angle_beta   90.00
_cell.angle_gamma   90.00
#
_symmetry.space_group_name_H-M   'P 1'
#
loop_
_entity.id
_entity.type
_entity.pdbx_description
1 polymer ?
#
loop_
_entity_poly.entity_id
_entity_poly.type
_entity_poly.pdbx_seq_one_letter_code
_entity_poly.pdbx_strand_id
1 'polypeptide(L)'
;MKKQEASLCAQHALNMLLQGSYFTAADLAEIASDVDRREGSVMNVRDAISQNMDDSGFFSVQVIAEALKVFGLELVSLSSPRATSYRDNPTQGRAYICNLDEHWFTVRRLGFQWFALNSLLPTPRLISDTYLSLYFAQLINEGLVGQV
;
A
#
# COMPACT_ATOMS: atom_id res chain seq x y z
N MET A 1 -9.75 -15.08 14.76
CA MET A 1 -10.48 -14.27 13.77
C MET A 1 -9.64 -13.20 13.07
N LYS A 2 -8.31 -13.08 13.27
CA LYS A 2 -7.48 -12.06 12.59
C LYS A 2 -7.16 -12.34 11.11
N LYS A 3 -7.33 -13.59 10.65
CA LYS A 3 -6.88 -14.01 9.31
C LYS A 3 -7.67 -13.33 8.18
N GLN A 4 -9.00 -13.21 8.30
CA GLN A 4 -9.83 -12.59 7.26
C GLN A 4 -9.64 -11.07 7.11
N GLU A 5 -9.32 -10.36 8.20
CA GLU A 5 -9.06 -8.91 8.14
C GLU A 5 -7.65 -8.59 7.59
N ALA A 6 -6.67 -9.46 7.87
CA ALA A 6 -5.32 -9.35 7.31
C ALA A 6 -5.30 -9.63 5.80
N SER A 7 -6.07 -10.63 5.33
CA SER A 7 -6.21 -10.99 3.90
C SER A 7 -6.77 -9.88 3.00
N LEU A 8 -7.37 -8.83 3.57
CA LEU A 8 -8.03 -7.76 2.81
C LEU A 8 -7.39 -6.38 3.06
N CYS A 9 -6.22 -6.34 3.70
CA CYS A 9 -5.55 -5.09 4.02
C CYS A 9 -5.18 -4.28 2.76
N ALA A 10 -4.69 -4.94 1.70
CA ALA A 10 -4.33 -4.28 0.45
C ALA A 10 -5.56 -3.68 -0.25
N GLN A 11 -6.68 -4.42 -0.28
CA GLN A 11 -7.94 -3.91 -0.81
C GLN A 11 -8.41 -2.69 -0.02
N HIS A 12 -8.40 -2.78 1.31
CA HIS A 12 -8.84 -1.68 2.15
C HIS A 12 -7.94 -0.45 1.98
N ALA A 13 -6.61 -0.64 1.97
CA ALA A 13 -5.64 0.42 1.74
C ALA A 13 -5.86 1.09 0.38
N LEU A 14 -5.97 0.34 -0.72
CA LEU A 14 -6.22 0.91 -2.05
C LEU A 14 -7.53 1.69 -2.13
N ASN A 15 -8.62 1.14 -1.58
CA ASN A 15 -9.92 1.83 -1.58
C ASN A 15 -9.93 3.09 -0.70
N MET A 16 -9.23 3.06 0.43
CA MET A 16 -9.05 4.24 1.29
C MET A 16 -8.15 5.29 0.63
N LEU A 17 -7.14 4.85 -0.11
CA LEU A 17 -6.28 5.71 -0.92
C LEU A 17 -7.11 6.41 -2.00
N LEU A 18 -7.98 5.69 -2.70
CA LEU A 18 -8.80 6.23 -3.80
C LEU A 18 -10.09 6.90 -3.31
N GLN A 19 -10.40 6.83 -2.02
CA GLN A 19 -11.65 7.33 -1.42
C GLN A 19 -12.91 6.73 -2.06
N GLY A 20 -12.87 5.45 -2.42
CA GLY A 20 -13.99 4.74 -3.02
C GLY A 20 -13.74 3.23 -3.09
N SER A 21 -14.81 2.46 -3.22
CA SER A 21 -14.75 1.00 -3.36
C SER A 21 -14.49 0.61 -4.81
N TYR A 22 -13.27 0.88 -5.29
CA TYR A 22 -12.88 0.61 -6.68
C TYR A 22 -12.36 -0.81 -6.90
N PHE A 23 -11.73 -1.40 -5.88
CA PHE A 23 -11.16 -2.73 -5.94
C PHE A 23 -11.84 -3.70 -4.98
N THR A 24 -12.04 -4.92 -5.46
CA THR A 24 -12.38 -6.10 -4.69
C THR A 24 -11.17 -7.02 -4.58
N ALA A 25 -11.22 -7.98 -3.64
CA ALA A 25 -10.18 -9.00 -3.55
C ALA A 25 -10.03 -9.83 -4.84
N ALA A 26 -11.14 -10.03 -5.57
CA ALA A 26 -11.11 -10.74 -6.85
C ALA A 26 -10.35 -9.94 -7.92
N ASP A 27 -10.58 -8.62 -8.00
CA ASP A 27 -9.86 -7.75 -8.93
C ASP A 27 -8.35 -7.77 -8.65
N LEU A 28 -7.95 -7.72 -7.38
CA LEU A 28 -6.54 -7.80 -6.99
C LEU A 28 -5.91 -9.17 -7.29
N ALA A 29 -6.67 -10.25 -7.13
CA ALA A 29 -6.21 -11.61 -7.48
C ALA A 29 -6.02 -11.79 -8.99
N GLU A 30 -6.87 -11.17 -9.81
CA GLU A 30 -6.72 -11.14 -11.27
C GLU A 30 -5.45 -10.36 -11.67
N ILE A 31 -5.23 -9.17 -11.06
CA ILE A 31 -4.01 -8.38 -11.27
C ILE A 31 -2.77 -9.19 -10.85
N ALA A 32 -2.80 -9.86 -9.70
CA ALA A 32 -1.69 -10.70 -9.23
C ALA A 32 -1.36 -11.82 -10.22
N SER A 33 -2.38 -12.53 -10.71
CA SER A 33 -2.22 -13.58 -11.72
C SER A 33 -1.64 -13.04 -13.04
N ASP A 34 -2.04 -11.83 -13.42
CA ASP A 34 -1.52 -11.14 -14.60
C ASP A 34 -0.05 -10.72 -14.45
N VAL A 35 0.35 -10.28 -13.26
CA VAL A 35 1.75 -9.98 -12.94
C VAL A 35 2.57 -11.26 -12.95
N ASP A 36 2.12 -12.31 -12.27
CA ASP A 36 2.79 -13.62 -12.25
C ASP A 36 2.99 -14.18 -13.66
N ARG A 37 1.98 -14.07 -14.53
CA ARG A 37 2.09 -14.54 -15.93
C ARG A 37 3.12 -13.75 -16.72
N ARG A 38 3.18 -12.43 -16.52
CA ARG A 38 4.19 -11.57 -17.15
C ARG A 38 5.59 -11.94 -16.67
N GLU A 39 5.78 -12.14 -15.37
CA GLU A 39 7.08 -12.51 -14.78
C GLU A 39 7.52 -13.95 -15.16
N GLY A 40 6.59 -14.91 -15.16
CA GLY A 40 6.83 -16.29 -15.58
C GLY A 40 7.22 -16.41 -17.06
N SER A 41 6.69 -15.55 -17.92
CA SER A 41 7.09 -15.48 -19.34
C SER A 41 8.54 -15.00 -19.53
N VAL A 42 9.06 -14.20 -18.59
CA VAL A 42 10.44 -13.70 -18.60
C VAL A 42 11.40 -14.71 -17.99
N MET A 43 10.99 -15.45 -16.95
CA MET A 43 11.86 -16.40 -16.24
C MET A 43 11.83 -17.84 -16.78
N ASN A 44 10.95 -18.19 -17.73
CA ASN A 44 10.83 -19.54 -18.32
C ASN A 44 10.62 -20.67 -17.29
N VAL A 45 10.13 -20.32 -16.09
CA VAL A 45 9.77 -21.23 -15.00
C VAL A 45 8.28 -21.50 -15.10
N ARG A 46 7.90 -22.71 -15.55
CA ARG A 46 6.50 -23.10 -15.77
C ARG A 46 5.74 -23.46 -14.49
N ASP A 47 6.44 -23.61 -13.37
CA ASP A 47 5.89 -24.05 -12.07
C ASP A 47 6.16 -23.03 -10.94
N ALA A 48 6.17 -21.73 -11.25
CA ALA A 48 6.35 -20.71 -10.22
C ALA A 48 5.05 -20.60 -9.38
N ILE A 49 5.13 -21.07 -8.14
CA ILE A 49 4.18 -20.74 -7.07
C ILE A 49 3.97 -19.21 -7.09
N SER A 50 2.72 -18.74 -7.16
CA SER A 50 2.38 -17.30 -7.20
C SER A 50 3.19 -16.56 -6.13
N GLN A 51 4.04 -15.63 -6.56
CA GLN A 51 4.86 -14.82 -5.64
C GLN A 51 4.12 -13.52 -5.28
N ASN A 52 3.08 -13.18 -6.04
CA ASN A 52 2.36 -11.92 -5.93
C ASN A 52 1.10 -12.00 -5.08
N MET A 53 0.65 -13.20 -4.75
CA MET A 53 -0.43 -13.48 -3.81
C MET A 53 -0.08 -14.71 -2.96
N ASP A 54 -0.14 -14.59 -1.63
CA ASP A 54 0.06 -15.73 -0.73
C ASP A 54 -1.28 -16.40 -0.34
N ASP A 55 -1.21 -17.62 0.22
CA ASP A 55 -2.38 -18.38 0.71
C ASP A 55 -3.10 -17.68 1.89
N SER A 56 -2.50 -16.61 2.43
CA SER A 56 -3.07 -15.75 3.47
C SER A 56 -3.80 -14.54 2.90
N GLY A 57 -3.84 -14.33 1.59
CA GLY A 57 -4.46 -13.17 0.94
C GLY A 57 -3.61 -11.88 1.02
N PHE A 58 -2.32 -11.99 1.33
CA PHE A 58 -1.38 -10.89 1.21
C PHE A 58 -1.05 -10.66 -0.26
N PHE A 59 -1.08 -9.40 -0.68
CA PHE A 59 -0.72 -8.97 -2.03
C PHE A 59 0.63 -8.26 -2.02
N SER A 60 1.46 -8.55 -3.02
CA SER A 60 2.75 -7.88 -3.17
C SER A 60 2.60 -6.40 -3.52
N VAL A 61 3.68 -5.64 -3.31
CA VAL A 61 3.78 -4.24 -3.76
C VAL A 61 3.51 -4.09 -5.27
N GLN A 62 3.89 -5.09 -6.08
CA GLN A 62 3.75 -5.01 -7.54
C GLN A 62 2.29 -5.01 -7.94
N VAL A 63 1.45 -5.82 -7.27
CA VAL A 63 -0.01 -5.83 -7.48
C VAL A 63 -0.61 -4.47 -7.18
N ILE A 64 -0.21 -3.85 -6.06
CA ILE A 64 -0.66 -2.50 -5.67
C ILE A 64 -0.23 -1.46 -6.71
N ALA A 65 1.02 -1.51 -7.16
CA ALA A 65 1.52 -0.59 -8.17
C ALA A 65 0.77 -0.73 -9.51
N GLU A 66 0.47 -1.95 -9.97
CA GLU A 66 -0.33 -2.19 -11.17
C GLU A 66 -1.77 -1.73 -11.03
N ALA A 67 -2.40 -1.95 -9.88
CA ALA A 67 -3.74 -1.45 -9.59
C ALA A 67 -3.81 0.09 -9.71
N LEU A 68 -2.79 0.79 -9.20
CA LEU A 68 -2.73 2.26 -9.26
C LEU A 68 -2.48 2.80 -10.66
N LYS A 69 -1.77 2.07 -11.53
CA LYS A 69 -1.55 2.46 -12.92
C LYS A 69 -2.85 2.61 -13.71
N VAL A 70 -3.89 1.83 -13.39
CA VAL A 70 -5.22 1.94 -14.01
C VAL A 70 -5.82 3.35 -13.82
N PHE A 71 -5.49 4.00 -12.70
CA PHE A 71 -5.91 5.36 -12.37
C PHE A 71 -4.92 6.44 -12.81
N GLY A 72 -3.86 6.07 -13.56
CA GLY A 72 -2.78 6.98 -13.95
C GLY A 72 -1.91 7.44 -12.78
N LEU A 73 -1.92 6.69 -11.67
CA LEU A 73 -1.09 6.95 -10.50
C LEU A 73 0.19 6.14 -10.56
N GLU A 74 1.32 6.78 -10.28
CA GLU A 74 2.61 6.12 -10.12
C GLU A 74 2.90 5.97 -8.63
N LEU A 75 3.39 4.80 -8.24
CA LEU A 75 3.75 4.50 -6.87
C LEU A 75 5.27 4.58 -6.72
N VAL A 76 5.75 5.47 -5.83
CA VAL A 76 7.18 5.74 -5.65
C VAL A 76 7.61 5.29 -4.26
N SER A 77 8.61 4.41 -4.18
CA SER A 77 9.19 4.03 -2.89
C SER A 77 9.76 5.24 -2.15
N LEU A 78 9.42 5.39 -0.86
CA LEU A 78 9.98 6.45 -0.02
C LEU A 78 11.51 6.38 0.09
N SER A 79 12.12 5.21 -0.16
CA SER A 79 13.58 5.02 -0.17
C SER A 79 14.24 5.58 -1.44
N SER A 80 13.48 5.80 -2.51
CA SER A 80 13.98 6.34 -3.78
C SER A 80 14.39 7.81 -3.66
N PRO A 81 15.43 8.27 -4.39
CA PRO A 81 15.78 9.70 -4.48
C PRO A 81 14.64 10.57 -5.01
N ARG A 82 13.72 10.00 -5.81
CA ARG A 82 12.53 10.72 -6.31
C ARG A 82 11.58 11.11 -5.18
N ALA A 83 11.66 10.44 -4.03
CA ALA A 83 10.80 10.67 -2.88
C ALA A 83 11.45 11.53 -1.77
N THR A 84 12.67 12.05 -1.98
CA THR A 84 13.39 12.85 -0.96
C THR A 84 12.56 14.02 -0.43
N SER A 85 11.92 14.79 -1.32
CA SER A 85 11.07 15.92 -0.90
C SER A 85 9.89 15.49 -0.04
N TYR A 86 9.28 14.33 -0.34
CA TYR A 86 8.17 13.77 0.44
C TYR A 86 8.65 13.14 1.76
N ARG A 87 9.91 12.70 1.84
CA ARG A 87 10.52 12.19 3.07
C ARG A 87 10.86 13.32 4.03
N ASP A 88 11.46 14.39 3.50
CA ASP A 88 11.82 15.59 4.28
C ASP A 88 10.58 16.35 4.72
N ASN A 89 9.56 16.41 3.85
CA ASN A 89 8.28 17.04 4.15
C ASN A 89 7.09 16.18 3.69
N PRO A 90 6.59 15.28 4.55
CA PRO A 90 5.43 14.43 4.24
C PRO A 90 4.11 15.19 4.01
N THR A 91 4.04 16.48 4.31
CA THR A 91 2.83 17.27 4.01
C THR A 91 2.70 17.60 2.52
N GLN A 92 3.77 17.43 1.73
CA GLN A 92 3.75 17.66 0.28
C GLN A 92 3.05 16.55 -0.49
N GLY A 93 2.99 15.34 0.07
CA GLY A 93 2.23 14.24 -0.53
C GLY A 93 0.72 14.49 -0.43
N ARG A 94 -0.05 13.76 -1.23
CA ARG A 94 -1.52 13.74 -1.12
C ARG A 94 -2.01 12.56 -0.31
N ALA A 95 -1.33 11.43 -0.46
CA ALA A 95 -1.56 10.21 0.28
C ALA A 95 -0.30 9.35 0.21
N TYR A 96 -0.22 8.38 1.11
CA TYR A 96 0.86 7.43 1.23
C TYR A 96 0.25 6.05 1.44
N ILE A 97 0.87 5.04 0.85
CA ILE A 97 0.57 3.65 1.15
C ILE A 97 1.76 3.05 1.88
N CYS A 98 1.47 2.38 2.97
CA CYS A 98 2.44 1.96 3.97
C CYS A 98 2.37 0.44 4.12
N ASN A 99 3.51 -0.23 4.05
CA ASN A 99 3.63 -1.63 4.46
C ASN A 99 4.49 -1.70 5.74
N LEU A 100 3.90 -2.21 6.82
CA LEU A 100 4.59 -2.50 8.06
C LEU A 100 4.19 -3.91 8.51
N ASP A 101 5.15 -4.77 8.81
CA ASP A 101 4.91 -6.16 9.27
C ASP A 101 3.90 -6.92 8.40
N GLU A 102 4.10 -6.90 7.07
CA GLU A 102 3.21 -7.55 6.09
C GLU A 102 1.76 -7.04 6.14
N HIS A 103 1.56 -5.79 6.57
CA HIS A 103 0.26 -5.15 6.64
C HIS A 103 0.21 -3.84 5.86
N TRP A 104 -0.72 -3.76 4.91
CA TRP A 104 -0.94 -2.57 4.11
C TRP A 104 -1.95 -1.62 4.77
N PHE A 105 -1.59 -0.35 4.87
CA PHE A 105 -2.49 0.71 5.31
C PHE A 105 -2.22 2.02 4.59
N THR A 106 -3.16 2.96 4.69
CA THR A 106 -3.08 4.24 3.99
C THR A 106 -2.98 5.39 4.97
N VAL A 107 -2.10 6.35 4.67
CA VAL A 107 -2.06 7.64 5.33
C VAL A 107 -2.47 8.70 4.33
N ARG A 108 -3.61 9.36 4.54
CA ARG A 108 -4.17 10.31 3.55
C ARG A 108 -4.68 11.57 4.21
N ARG A 109 -4.55 12.68 3.48
CA ARG A 109 -5.16 13.95 3.87
C ARG A 109 -6.63 13.97 3.47
N LEU A 110 -7.52 14.12 4.46
CA LEU A 110 -8.95 14.31 4.28
C LEU A 110 -9.32 15.71 4.77
N GLY A 111 -9.72 16.59 3.85
CA GLY A 111 -9.90 18.01 4.15
C GLY A 111 -8.58 18.65 4.59
N PHE A 112 -8.55 19.16 5.82
CA PHE A 112 -7.39 19.86 6.39
C PHE A 112 -6.51 18.99 7.30
N GLN A 113 -6.83 17.71 7.45
CA GLN A 113 -6.22 16.84 8.45
C GLN A 113 -5.72 15.53 7.84
N TRP A 114 -4.67 14.94 8.42
CA TRP A 114 -4.15 13.64 8.02
C TRP A 114 -4.75 12.53 8.85
N PHE A 115 -5.04 11.41 8.20
CA PHE A 115 -5.56 10.22 8.85
C PHE A 115 -4.73 9.01 8.45
N ALA A 116 -4.30 8.22 9.45
CA ALA A 116 -3.84 6.86 9.23
C ALA A 116 -5.05 5.92 9.30
N LEU A 117 -5.37 5.34 8.16
CA LEU A 117 -6.47 4.42 7.89
C LEU A 117 -5.91 3.00 7.90
N ASN A 118 -5.67 2.49 9.12
CA ASN A 118 -5.19 1.14 9.34
C ASN A 118 -6.37 0.25 9.74
N SER A 119 -6.66 -0.80 8.96
CA SER A 119 -7.76 -1.72 9.23
C SER A 119 -7.58 -2.55 10.50
N LEU A 120 -6.38 -2.64 11.07
CA LEU A 120 -6.14 -3.25 12.38
C LEU A 120 -6.61 -2.37 13.55
N LEU A 121 -6.86 -1.08 13.29
CA LEU A 121 -7.35 -0.14 14.29
C LEU A 121 -8.86 0.04 14.16
N PRO A 122 -9.60 0.11 15.28
CA PRO A 122 -11.06 0.26 15.26
C PRO A 122 -11.50 1.64 14.73
N THR A 123 -10.60 2.63 14.75
CA THR A 123 -10.90 3.99 14.29
C THR A 123 -9.69 4.60 13.58
N PRO A 124 -9.93 5.47 12.56
CA PRO A 124 -8.87 6.25 11.93
C PRO A 124 -8.08 7.08 12.94
N ARG A 125 -6.75 7.02 12.89
CA ARG A 125 -5.90 7.84 13.75
C ARG A 125 -5.67 9.19 13.10
N LEU A 126 -6.13 10.25 13.74
CA LEU A 126 -5.86 11.63 13.34
C LEU A 126 -4.39 11.98 13.59
N ILE A 127 -3.76 12.60 12.60
CA ILE A 127 -2.37 13.07 12.63
C ILE A 127 -2.37 14.55 12.23
N SER A 128 -1.72 15.40 13.03
CA SER A 128 -1.52 16.80 12.67
C SER A 128 -0.36 16.95 11.69
N ASP A 129 -0.38 18.01 10.87
CA ASP A 129 0.72 18.32 9.95
C ASP A 129 2.09 18.36 10.66
N THR A 130 2.12 18.92 11.88
CA THR A 130 3.33 19.00 12.72
C THR A 130 3.82 17.66 13.25
N TYR A 131 2.94 16.66 13.37
CA TYR A 131 3.27 15.34 13.90
C TYR A 131 3.48 14.31 12.79
N LEU A 132 3.12 14.62 11.55
CA LEU A 132 3.20 13.71 10.41
C LEU A 132 4.64 13.24 10.15
N SER A 133 5.62 14.15 10.17
CA SER A 133 7.03 13.80 9.99
C SER A 133 7.54 12.86 11.09
N LEU A 134 7.14 13.11 12.34
CA LEU A 134 7.51 12.24 13.46
C LEU A 134 6.85 10.85 13.35
N TYR A 135 5.59 10.82 12.92
CA TYR A 135 4.86 9.57 12.69
C TYR A 135 5.55 8.71 11.63
N PHE A 136 5.92 9.28 10.47
CA PHE A 136 6.67 8.55 9.46
C PHE A 136 8.08 8.16 9.93
N ALA A 137 8.77 9.02 10.68
CA ALA A 137 10.08 8.67 11.25
C ALA A 137 9.99 7.47 12.21
N GLN A 138 8.95 7.41 13.03
CA GLN A 138 8.68 6.26 13.90
C GLN A 138 8.45 4.99 13.07
N LEU A 139 7.57 5.06 12.07
CA LEU A 139 7.28 3.91 11.19
C LEU A 139 8.54 3.42 10.46
N ILE A 140 9.37 4.33 9.93
CA ILE A 140 10.64 3.97 9.28
C ILE A 140 11.57 3.23 10.25
N ASN A 141 11.63 3.66 11.51
CA ASN A 141 12.42 2.99 12.55
C ASN A 141 11.85 1.60 12.92
N GLU A 142 10.54 1.41 12.79
CA GLU A 142 9.85 0.13 12.97
C GLU A 142 9.99 -0.80 11.74
N GLY A 143 10.59 -0.34 10.65
CA GLY A 143 10.83 -1.13 9.43
C GLY A 143 9.84 -0.87 8.29
N LEU A 144 9.13 0.26 8.31
CA LEU A 144 8.18 0.64 7.26
C LEU A 144 8.82 0.67 5.88
N VAL A 145 8.24 -0.10 4.95
CA VAL A 145 8.44 0.06 3.51
C VAL A 145 7.33 0.96 2.98
N GLY A 146 7.55 2.28 3.07
CA GLY A 146 6.56 3.27 2.67
C GLY A 146 6.66 3.65 1.20
N GLN A 147 5.52 4.01 0.61
CA GLN A 147 5.39 4.44 -0.78
C GLN A 147 4.50 5.69 -0.86
N VAL A 148 4.84 6.60 -1.77
CA VAL A 148 4.17 7.89 -2.02
C VAL A 148 3.63 7.97 -3.45
#